data_AF-H3GUL2-F1
#
_entry.id   AF-H3GUL2-F1
#
_cell.length_a   1.000
_cell.length_b   1.000
_cell.length_c   1.000
_cell.angle_alpha   90.00
_cell.angle_beta   90.00
_cell.angle_gamma   90.00
#
_symmetry.space_group_name_H-M   'P 1'
#
loop_
_entity.id
_entity.type
_entity.pdbx_description
1 polymer ?
#
loop_
_entity_poly.entity_id
_entity_poly.type
_entity_poly.pdbx_seq_one_letter_code
_entity_poly.pdbx_strand_id
1 'polypeptide(L)'
;MWSGIIVSSTFLDSPGTREMASLRRLLKARRAEVATVKIAAKPTTIFDNQDMTAPYTQYIFKMRSAVKNSTKEEWKLRKRYSDFHVLHQKFRKTRNQWELVCLGPGEQFEAVVEILQQAAGFKFPRKHVRCDTSDIIHERRRRLMDYTRVLLAVYAVLDVMVRVDGGPDRNTDDLGCLRMLLIEIERFLEIPPKRKEVETRLTRTVLALGDVEATPGKADQCCICLSNSKRSGDGDKRMASLPCAHVFHEDCIIHWLLCSSTCPMCRRAVGHVANR
;
A
#
# COMPACT_ATOMS: atom_id res chain seq x y z
N MET A 1 6.67 11.12 11.24
CA MET A 1 7.83 10.44 10.63
C MET A 1 7.35 9.38 9.64
N TRP A 2 6.79 9.81 8.50
CA TRP A 2 6.46 8.95 7.34
C TRP A 2 7.62 8.90 6.32
N SER A 3 8.67 9.69 6.58
CA SER A 3 9.75 10.00 5.66
C SER A 3 10.73 8.85 5.38
N GLY A 4 10.58 7.70 6.05
CA GLY A 4 11.49 6.55 5.93
C GLY A 4 10.91 5.33 5.22
N ILE A 5 9.66 5.38 4.73
CA ILE A 5 9.02 4.34 3.90
C ILE A 5 8.89 4.86 2.45
N ILE A 6 9.78 5.77 2.06
CA ILE A 6 9.80 6.36 0.72
C ILE A 6 10.63 5.41 -0.14
N VAL A 7 9.93 4.60 -0.95
CA VAL A 7 10.49 4.11 -2.22
C VAL A 7 10.92 5.35 -2.99
N SER A 8 12.19 5.45 -3.40
CA SER A 8 12.73 6.69 -3.97
C SER A 8 11.78 7.30 -5.02
N SER A 9 11.47 8.59 -4.87
CA SER A 9 10.54 9.35 -5.72
C SER A 9 10.92 9.33 -7.21
N THR A 10 12.15 8.93 -7.53
CA THR A 10 12.74 8.88 -8.87
C THR A 10 12.00 7.95 -9.82
N PHE A 11 11.32 6.89 -9.33
CA PHE A 11 10.52 5.98 -10.15
C PHE A 11 9.26 6.63 -10.76
N LEU A 12 8.73 7.69 -10.14
CA LEU A 12 7.43 8.26 -10.53
C LEU A 12 7.55 9.37 -11.58
N ASP A 13 8.74 9.89 -11.89
CA ASP A 13 8.93 11.10 -12.69
C ASP A 13 9.39 10.88 -14.15
N SER A 14 9.54 9.63 -14.60
CA SER A 14 9.91 9.33 -16.00
C SER A 14 8.70 9.45 -16.96
N PRO A 15 8.86 10.05 -18.16
CA PRO A 15 7.80 10.13 -19.17
C PRO A 15 7.58 8.75 -19.82
N GLY A 16 6.89 7.87 -19.11
CA GLY A 16 6.55 6.52 -19.57
C GLY A 16 5.24 6.46 -20.36
N THR A 17 4.99 5.29 -20.98
CA THR A 17 3.74 4.96 -21.69
C THR A 17 2.49 5.17 -20.81
N ARG A 18 1.30 5.25 -21.43
CA ARG A 18 0.01 5.39 -20.72
C ARG A 18 -0.21 4.31 -19.64
N GLU A 19 0.35 3.12 -19.85
CA GLU A 19 0.33 2.02 -18.89
C GLU A 19 1.17 2.32 -17.63
N MET A 20 2.37 2.89 -17.82
CA MET A 20 3.23 3.34 -16.71
C MET A 20 2.60 4.50 -15.92
N ALA A 21 1.91 5.43 -16.59
CA ALA A 21 1.19 6.52 -15.92
C ALA A 21 0.05 5.99 -15.02
N SER A 22 -0.67 4.97 -15.48
CA SER A 22 -1.75 4.30 -14.74
C SER A 22 -1.20 3.53 -13.53
N LEU A 23 -0.12 2.77 -13.73
CA LEU A 23 0.58 2.04 -12.66
C LEU A 23 1.08 2.99 -11.57
N ARG A 24 1.72 4.09 -11.97
CA ARG A 24 2.22 5.15 -11.09
C ARG A 24 1.11 5.73 -10.23
N ARG A 25 -0.03 6.11 -10.83
CA ARG A 25 -1.20 6.65 -10.12
C ARG A 25 -1.77 5.65 -9.13
N LEU A 26 -1.87 4.38 -9.51
CA LEU A 26 -2.35 3.31 -8.64
C LEU A 26 -1.43 3.10 -7.44
N LEU A 27 -0.13 2.95 -7.66
CA LEU A 27 0.84 2.83 -6.56
C LEU A 27 0.77 4.03 -5.63
N LYS A 28 0.68 5.25 -6.17
CA LYS A 28 0.52 6.48 -5.40
C LYS A 28 -0.76 6.45 -4.55
N ALA A 29 -1.90 6.10 -5.13
CA ALA A 29 -3.17 6.00 -4.44
C ALA A 29 -3.18 4.93 -3.34
N ARG A 30 -2.63 3.73 -3.62
CA ARG A 30 -2.55 2.64 -2.64
C ARG A 30 -1.60 2.97 -1.50
N ARG A 31 -0.47 3.63 -1.76
CA ARG A 31 0.43 4.15 -0.71
C ARG A 31 -0.27 5.19 0.16
N ALA A 32 -1.02 6.10 -0.44
CA ALA A 32 -1.80 7.09 0.30
C ALA A 32 -2.89 6.43 1.17
N GLU A 33 -3.57 5.39 0.68
CA GLU A 33 -4.54 4.62 1.47
C GLU A 33 -3.89 3.94 2.68
N VAL A 34 -2.82 3.17 2.45
CA VAL A 34 -2.02 2.56 3.53
C VAL A 34 -1.54 3.64 4.49
N ALA A 35 -1.27 4.85 3.99
CA ALA A 35 -0.82 5.96 4.81
C ALA A 35 -1.82 6.43 5.87
N THR A 36 -3.10 6.20 5.60
CA THR A 36 -4.16 6.54 6.55
C THR A 36 -4.34 5.51 7.66
N VAL A 37 -3.73 4.32 7.56
CA VAL A 37 -3.95 3.23 8.51
C VAL A 37 -3.20 3.50 9.82
N LYS A 38 -3.97 3.72 10.88
CA LYS A 38 -3.47 3.80 12.26
C LYS A 38 -3.37 2.39 12.82
N ILE A 39 -2.23 2.07 13.42
CA ILE A 39 -1.95 0.77 14.07
C ILE A 39 -1.68 1.01 15.55
N ALA A 40 -2.40 0.29 16.40
CA ALA A 40 -2.14 0.21 17.83
C ALA A 40 -2.00 -1.26 18.25
N ALA A 41 -1.00 -1.60 19.06
CA ALA A 41 -0.83 -2.95 19.58
C ALA A 41 -1.00 -2.99 21.09
N LYS A 42 -1.67 -4.03 21.61
CA LYS A 42 -1.71 -4.37 23.04
C LYS A 42 -1.08 -5.75 23.25
N PRO A 43 -0.01 -5.87 24.04
CA PRO A 43 0.50 -7.17 24.46
C PRO A 43 -0.42 -7.79 25.51
N THR A 44 -0.61 -9.10 25.43
CA THR A 44 -1.39 -9.91 26.36
C THR A 44 -0.65 -11.21 26.61
N THR A 45 -0.46 -11.59 27.86
CA THR A 45 0.05 -12.91 28.23
C THR A 45 -1.06 -13.94 28.04
N ILE A 46 -0.79 -14.96 27.25
CA ILE A 46 -1.71 -16.08 27.01
C ILE A 46 -1.15 -17.32 27.68
N PHE A 47 -2.01 -18.00 28.43
CA PHE A 47 -1.75 -19.32 28.98
C PHE A 47 -2.38 -20.33 28.02
N ASP A 48 -1.60 -21.30 27.56
CA ASP A 48 -2.13 -22.36 26.72
C ASP A 48 -2.95 -23.30 27.60
N ASN A 49 -4.16 -23.67 27.16
CA ASN A 49 -5.02 -24.59 27.91
C ASN A 49 -4.37 -25.98 28.06
N GLN A 50 -3.40 -26.31 27.22
CA GLN A 50 -2.65 -27.58 27.27
C GLN A 50 -1.34 -27.47 28.06
N ASP A 51 -0.78 -26.26 28.23
CA ASP A 51 0.45 -26.01 28.98
C ASP A 51 0.40 -24.66 29.70
N MET A 52 -0.07 -24.71 30.95
CA MET A 52 -0.11 -23.53 31.83
C MET A 52 1.28 -23.10 32.32
N THR A 53 2.32 -23.90 32.11
CA THR A 53 3.68 -23.65 32.60
C THR A 53 4.52 -22.81 31.64
N ALA A 54 4.11 -22.72 30.37
CA ALA A 54 4.81 -21.99 29.32
C ALA A 54 3.94 -20.87 28.67
N PRO A 55 3.59 -19.81 29.42
CA PRO A 55 2.83 -18.70 28.85
C PRO A 55 3.63 -17.97 27.75
N TYR A 56 2.91 -17.39 26.79
CA TYR A 56 3.52 -16.61 25.71
C TYR A 56 2.85 -15.25 25.53
N THR A 57 3.60 -14.28 25.02
CA THR A 57 3.07 -12.96 24.68
C THR A 57 2.39 -12.98 23.31
N GLN A 58 1.09 -12.69 23.28
CA GLN A 58 0.34 -12.39 22.06
C GLN A 58 0.15 -10.89 21.92
N TYR A 59 0.30 -10.37 20.70
CA TYR A 59 0.09 -8.96 20.38
C TYR A 59 -1.22 -8.83 19.61
N ILE A 60 -2.14 -8.04 20.16
CA ILE A 60 -3.42 -7.70 19.53
C ILE A 60 -3.24 -6.35 18.83
N PHE A 61 -3.07 -6.38 17.52
CA PHE A 61 -2.99 -5.19 16.68
C PHE A 61 -4.40 -4.76 16.27
N LYS A 62 -4.69 -3.48 16.42
CA LYS A 62 -5.90 -2.81 15.98
C LYS A 62 -5.52 -1.88 14.85
N MET A 63 -6.12 -2.10 13.69
CA MET A 63 -5.91 -1.30 12.49
C MET A 63 -7.19 -0.57 12.13
N ARG A 64 -7.06 0.71 11.82
CA ARG A 64 -8.19 1.58 11.48
C ARG A 64 -7.77 2.56 10.39
N SER A 65 -8.55 2.68 9.33
CA SER A 65 -8.37 3.75 8.35
C SER A 65 -8.75 5.10 8.98
N ALA A 66 -7.91 6.11 8.82
CA ALA A 66 -8.18 7.47 9.28
C ALA A 66 -9.00 8.31 8.27
N VAL A 67 -9.51 7.69 7.21
CA VAL A 67 -10.29 8.34 6.16
C VAL A 67 -11.64 8.80 6.73
N LYS A 68 -11.99 10.08 6.56
CA LYS A 68 -13.14 10.75 7.21
C LYS A 68 -14.52 10.13 6.93
N ASN A 69 -14.65 9.33 5.87
CA ASN A 69 -15.88 8.62 5.50
C ASN A 69 -15.73 7.09 5.55
N SER A 70 -14.61 6.54 6.03
CA SER A 70 -14.60 5.10 6.31
C SER A 70 -15.55 4.86 7.47
N THR A 71 -16.31 3.77 7.38
CA THR A 71 -16.92 3.13 8.55
C THR A 71 -15.89 3.15 9.69
N LYS A 72 -16.30 3.32 10.96
CA LYS A 72 -15.41 3.20 12.13
C LYS A 72 -14.85 1.77 12.30
N GLU A 73 -14.76 1.00 11.21
CA GLU A 73 -14.36 -0.38 11.15
C GLU A 73 -12.90 -0.50 11.57
N GLU A 74 -12.74 -1.17 12.70
CA GLU A 74 -11.47 -1.57 13.26
C GLU A 74 -11.27 -3.04 12.90
N TRP A 75 -10.15 -3.34 12.26
CA TRP A 75 -9.74 -4.72 12.00
C TRP A 75 -8.66 -5.13 13.00
N LYS A 76 -8.84 -6.33 13.59
CA LYS A 76 -7.97 -6.85 14.65
C LYS A 76 -7.14 -8.01 14.11
N LEU A 77 -5.85 -7.96 14.37
CA LEU A 77 -4.89 -9.01 14.06
C LEU A 77 -4.27 -9.50 15.37
N ARG A 78 -4.26 -10.80 15.60
CA ARG A 78 -3.67 -11.42 16.80
C ARG A 78 -2.51 -12.30 16.37
N LYS A 79 -1.29 -11.94 16.77
CA LYS A 79 -0.07 -12.69 16.42
C LYS A 79 0.91 -12.67 17.58
N ARG A 80 1.69 -13.73 17.73
CA ARG A 80 2.89 -13.77 18.58
C ARG A 80 4.12 -13.42 17.75
N TYR A 81 5.24 -13.14 18.42
CA TYR A 81 6.51 -12.83 17.75
C TYR A 81 6.94 -13.92 16.76
N SER A 82 6.78 -15.19 17.11
CA SER A 82 7.19 -16.31 16.26
C SER A 82 6.39 -16.37 14.95
N ASP A 83 5.13 -15.95 14.91
CA ASP A 83 4.35 -15.90 13.68
C ASP A 83 4.97 -14.90 12.69
N PHE A 84 5.32 -13.70 13.18
CA PHE A 84 6.03 -12.69 12.39
C PHE A 84 7.40 -13.17 11.95
N HIS A 85 8.14 -13.85 12.83
CA HIS A 85 9.46 -14.36 12.54
C HIS A 85 9.43 -15.42 11.42
N VAL A 86 8.44 -16.33 11.44
CA VAL A 86 8.24 -17.31 10.37
C VAL A 86 8.00 -16.61 9.04
N LEU A 87 7.09 -15.63 8.99
CA LEU A 87 6.83 -14.86 7.76
C LEU A 87 8.07 -14.09 7.29
N HIS A 88 8.79 -13.43 8.20
CA HIS A 88 10.04 -12.73 7.89
C HIS A 88 11.10 -13.66 7.28
N GLN A 89 11.25 -14.88 7.83
CA GLN A 89 12.17 -15.87 7.27
C GLN A 89 11.78 -16.28 5.84
N LYS A 90 10.48 -16.40 5.56
CA LYS A 90 10.00 -16.65 4.19
C LYS A 90 10.36 -15.50 3.26
N PHE A 91 10.08 -14.24 3.64
CA PHE A 91 10.48 -13.07 2.85
C PHE A 91 11.97 -13.04 2.51
N ARG A 92 12.85 -13.34 3.48
CA ARG A 92 14.30 -13.43 3.22
C ARG A 92 14.65 -14.49 2.19
N LYS A 93 14.03 -15.67 2.28
CA LYS A 93 14.26 -16.78 1.33
C LYS A 93 13.76 -16.41 -0.06
N THR A 94 12.53 -15.93 -0.17
CA THR A 94 11.92 -15.52 -1.45
C THR A 94 12.71 -14.39 -2.10
N ARG A 95 13.15 -13.40 -1.33
CA ARG A 95 14.01 -12.32 -1.85
C ARG A 95 15.32 -12.87 -2.40
N ASN A 96 16.04 -13.70 -1.65
CA ASN A 96 17.31 -14.27 -2.13
C ASN A 96 17.12 -15.12 -3.40
N GLN A 97 16.00 -15.86 -3.49
CA GLN A 97 15.65 -16.62 -4.69
C GLN A 97 15.38 -15.69 -5.87
N TRP A 98 14.66 -14.59 -5.65
CA TRP A 98 14.28 -13.64 -6.68
C TRP A 98 15.47 -12.78 -7.16
N GLU A 99 16.35 -12.36 -6.26
CA GLU A 99 17.63 -11.70 -6.60
C GLU A 99 18.53 -12.59 -7.47
N LEU A 100 18.44 -13.92 -7.33
CA LEU A 100 19.23 -14.88 -8.12
C LEU A 100 18.61 -15.19 -9.49
N VAL A 101 17.27 -15.28 -9.56
CA VAL A 101 16.54 -15.65 -10.79
C VAL A 101 16.37 -14.44 -11.72
N CYS A 102 16.14 -13.25 -11.17
CA CYS A 102 15.97 -12.03 -11.96
C CYS A 102 17.32 -11.32 -12.17
N LEU A 103 18.17 -11.84 -13.05
CA LEU A 103 19.45 -11.21 -13.46
C LEU A 103 19.28 -9.95 -14.34
N GLY A 104 18.13 -9.29 -14.23
CA GLY A 104 17.79 -8.05 -14.94
C GLY A 104 16.32 -7.73 -14.75
N PRO A 105 15.87 -7.30 -13.55
CA PRO A 105 14.53 -6.77 -13.42
C PRO A 105 14.48 -5.51 -14.30
N GLY A 106 13.64 -5.52 -15.34
CA GLY A 106 13.29 -4.28 -16.01
C GLY A 106 12.76 -3.27 -14.98
N GLU A 107 12.85 -1.97 -15.29
CA GLU A 107 12.50 -0.86 -14.38
C GLU A 107 11.19 -1.08 -13.61
N GLN A 108 10.20 -1.76 -14.21
CA GLN A 108 8.90 -2.11 -13.62
C GLN A 108 8.97 -2.87 -12.27
N PHE A 109 10.00 -3.69 -12.05
CA PHE A 109 10.12 -4.53 -10.85
C PHE A 109 10.97 -3.92 -9.73
N GLU A 110 11.63 -2.79 -9.98
CA GLU A 110 12.48 -2.09 -9.00
C GLU A 110 11.70 -1.73 -7.73
N ALA A 111 10.46 -1.26 -7.88
CA ALA A 111 9.57 -0.95 -6.74
C ALA A 111 9.24 -2.19 -5.89
N VAL A 112 9.21 -3.39 -6.49
CA VAL A 112 9.01 -4.65 -5.79
C VAL A 112 10.30 -5.07 -5.08
N VAL A 113 11.47 -4.92 -5.72
CA VAL A 113 12.77 -5.14 -5.07
C VAL A 113 12.92 -4.30 -3.82
N GLU A 114 12.69 -2.98 -3.93
CA GLU A 114 12.90 -2.06 -2.81
C GLU A 114 11.98 -2.38 -1.62
N ILE A 115 10.69 -2.63 -1.89
CA ILE A 115 9.74 -2.92 -0.80
C ILE A 115 10.01 -4.29 -0.16
N LEU A 116 10.48 -5.29 -0.93
CA LEU A 116 10.89 -6.59 -0.40
C LEU A 116 12.18 -6.49 0.41
N GLN A 117 13.13 -5.64 0.02
CA GLN A 117 14.32 -5.34 0.83
C GLN A 117 13.94 -4.71 2.16
N GLN A 118 12.98 -3.79 2.18
CA GLN A 118 12.46 -3.20 3.43
C GLN A 118 11.79 -4.27 4.30
N ALA A 119 11.00 -5.18 3.72
CA ALA A 119 10.36 -6.28 4.43
C ALA A 119 11.33 -7.34 4.95
N ALA A 120 12.42 -7.61 4.23
CA ALA A 120 13.45 -8.57 4.64
C ALA A 120 14.58 -7.95 5.51
N GLY A 121 14.47 -6.65 5.81
CA GLY A 121 15.53 -5.80 6.31
C GLY A 121 15.87 -5.92 7.81
N PHE A 122 16.91 -5.19 8.22
CA PHE A 122 17.57 -5.29 9.53
C PHE A 122 16.77 -4.75 10.73
N LYS A 123 15.60 -4.16 10.49
CA LYS A 123 14.78 -3.52 11.55
C LYS A 123 13.88 -4.50 12.30
N PHE A 124 13.81 -5.77 11.87
CA PHE A 124 13.02 -6.80 12.55
C PHE A 124 13.57 -7.10 13.98
N PRO A 125 12.72 -7.26 15.00
CA PRO A 125 13.17 -7.56 16.36
C PRO A 125 13.95 -8.88 16.41
N ARG A 126 15.00 -8.94 17.24
CA ARG A 126 15.82 -10.15 17.38
C ARG A 126 15.06 -11.25 18.13
N LYS A 127 15.42 -12.51 17.84
CA LYS A 127 14.92 -13.67 18.60
C LYS A 127 15.65 -13.72 19.94
N HIS A 128 14.89 -13.93 21.02
CA HIS A 128 15.42 -14.15 22.36
C HIS A 128 15.16 -15.61 22.75
N VAL A 129 16.14 -16.25 23.39
CA VAL A 129 16.04 -17.63 23.91
C VAL A 129 15.85 -17.59 25.42
N ARG A 130 14.81 -16.88 25.86
CA ARG A 130 14.41 -16.70 27.26
C ARG A 130 12.96 -16.22 27.32
N CYS A 131 12.36 -16.23 28.51
CA CYS A 131 11.03 -15.66 28.75
C CYS A 131 10.99 -14.17 28.39
N ASP A 132 9.82 -13.71 27.96
CA ASP A 132 9.60 -12.31 27.58
C ASP A 132 9.64 -11.41 28.82
N THR A 133 10.65 -10.55 28.91
CA THR A 133 10.70 -9.47 29.91
C THR A 133 9.86 -8.29 29.46
N SER A 134 9.52 -7.39 30.39
CA SER A 134 8.82 -6.13 30.06
C SER A 134 9.53 -5.37 28.94
N ASP A 135 10.86 -5.25 28.97
CA ASP A 135 11.63 -4.55 27.94
C ASP A 135 11.52 -5.23 26.57
N ILE A 136 11.60 -6.56 26.52
CA ILE A 136 11.43 -7.34 25.28
C ILE A 136 10.03 -7.11 24.71
N ILE A 137 9.00 -7.11 25.55
CA ILE A 137 7.62 -6.89 25.14
C ILE A 137 7.44 -5.47 24.57
N HIS A 138 8.00 -4.46 25.23
CA HIS A 138 7.94 -3.07 24.77
C HIS A 138 8.69 -2.85 23.45
N GLU A 139 9.87 -3.44 23.29
CA GLU A 139 10.62 -3.40 22.04
C GLU A 139 9.86 -4.09 20.90
N ARG A 140 9.45 -5.34 21.10
CA ARG A 140 8.70 -6.11 20.11
C ARG A 140 7.39 -5.43 19.74
N ARG A 141 6.65 -4.88 20.71
CA ARG A 141 5.43 -4.12 20.43
C ARG A 141 5.67 -3.00 19.43
N ARG A 142 6.70 -2.17 19.64
CA ARG A 142 7.04 -1.07 18.72
C ARG A 142 7.45 -1.59 17.36
N ARG A 143 8.45 -2.48 17.30
CA ARG A 143 9.00 -2.97 16.04
C ARG A 143 8.04 -3.81 15.22
N LEU A 144 7.18 -4.62 15.87
CA LEU A 144 6.16 -5.39 15.17
C LEU A 144 5.06 -4.49 14.59
N MET A 145 4.68 -3.38 15.25
CA MET A 145 3.77 -2.39 14.65
C MET A 145 4.39 -1.78 13.38
N ASP A 146 5.66 -1.40 13.43
CA ASP A 146 6.36 -0.87 12.26
C ASP A 146 6.46 -1.90 11.14
N TYR A 147 6.75 -3.15 11.49
CA TYR A 147 6.76 -4.26 10.54
C TYR A 147 5.37 -4.52 9.92
N THR A 148 4.29 -4.43 10.69
CA THR A 148 2.92 -4.51 10.14
C THR A 148 2.66 -3.41 9.11
N ARG A 149 3.18 -2.18 9.31
CA ARG A 149 3.09 -1.12 8.28
C ARG A 149 3.84 -1.50 7.01
N VAL A 150 5.03 -2.07 7.15
CA VAL A 150 5.81 -2.57 6.00
C VAL A 150 5.04 -3.66 5.26
N LEU A 151 4.46 -4.64 5.97
CA LEU A 151 3.64 -5.69 5.34
C LEU A 151 2.45 -5.12 4.58
N LEU A 152 1.77 -4.10 5.13
CA LEU A 152 0.68 -3.41 4.43
C LEU A 152 1.15 -2.68 3.17
N ALA A 153 2.35 -2.08 3.20
CA ALA A 153 2.93 -1.43 2.03
C ALA A 153 3.33 -2.44 0.95
N VAL A 154 3.96 -3.57 1.33
CA VAL A 154 4.26 -4.68 0.41
C VAL A 154 2.97 -5.23 -0.21
N TYR A 155 1.95 -5.47 0.62
CA TYR A 155 0.64 -5.90 0.17
C TYR A 155 0.07 -4.98 -0.91
N ALA A 156 0.05 -3.67 -0.64
CA ALA A 156 -0.46 -2.66 -1.56
C ALA A 156 0.30 -2.62 -2.90
N VAL A 157 1.63 -2.78 -2.89
CA VAL A 157 2.45 -2.81 -4.11
C VAL A 157 2.19 -4.10 -4.90
N LEU A 158 2.26 -5.26 -4.24
CA LEU A 158 2.06 -6.56 -4.90
C LEU A 158 0.66 -6.70 -5.48
N ASP A 159 -0.38 -6.25 -4.78
CA ASP A 159 -1.76 -6.27 -5.28
C ASP A 159 -1.90 -5.46 -6.57
N VAL A 160 -1.27 -4.28 -6.66
CA VAL A 160 -1.26 -3.48 -7.89
C VAL A 160 -0.52 -4.19 -9.01
N MET A 161 0.69 -4.71 -8.74
CA MET A 161 1.51 -5.39 -9.75
C MET A 161 0.78 -6.62 -10.32
N VAL A 162 0.24 -7.46 -9.45
CA VAL A 162 -0.44 -8.70 -9.84
C VAL A 162 -1.76 -8.43 -10.57
N ARG A 163 -2.45 -7.31 -10.29
CA ARG A 163 -3.72 -6.95 -10.96
C ARG A 163 -3.55 -6.22 -12.28
N VAL A 164 -2.53 -5.37 -12.42
CA VAL A 164 -2.31 -4.57 -13.63
C VAL A 164 -1.56 -5.37 -14.69
N ASP A 165 -0.60 -6.21 -14.30
CA ASP A 165 0.30 -6.94 -15.22
C ASP A 165 -0.28 -8.30 -15.68
N GLY A 166 -1.55 -8.60 -15.38
CA GLY A 166 -2.26 -9.81 -15.80
C GLY A 166 -2.63 -9.87 -17.29
N GLY A 167 -1.89 -9.16 -18.15
CA GLY A 167 -2.03 -9.23 -19.60
C GLY A 167 -1.52 -10.58 -20.14
N PRO A 168 -2.05 -11.05 -21.28
CA PRO A 168 -1.87 -12.43 -21.77
C PRO A 168 -0.44 -12.78 -22.26
N ASP A 169 0.54 -11.88 -22.21
CA ASP A 169 1.77 -11.99 -23.02
C ASP A 169 3.09 -11.89 -22.22
N ARG A 170 3.11 -12.25 -20.93
CA ARG A 170 4.32 -12.12 -20.08
C ARG A 170 4.62 -13.38 -19.26
N ASN A 171 5.93 -13.61 -19.09
CA ASN A 171 6.53 -14.80 -18.47
C ASN A 171 5.82 -15.21 -17.17
N THR A 172 5.25 -16.41 -17.15
CA THR A 172 4.30 -16.87 -16.13
C THR A 172 4.92 -17.10 -14.75
N ASP A 173 6.24 -17.26 -14.67
CA ASP A 173 6.91 -17.81 -13.50
C ASP A 173 7.28 -16.75 -12.45
N ASP A 174 7.67 -15.53 -12.88
CA ASP A 174 8.03 -14.43 -11.98
C ASP A 174 6.80 -13.88 -11.21
N LEU A 175 5.67 -13.72 -11.92
CA LEU A 175 4.38 -13.34 -11.34
C LEU A 175 3.81 -14.42 -10.41
N GLY A 176 4.15 -15.69 -10.66
CA GLY A 176 3.74 -16.82 -9.81
C GLY A 176 4.26 -16.66 -8.37
N CYS A 177 5.55 -16.36 -8.24
CA CYS A 177 6.18 -16.15 -6.93
C CYS A 177 5.62 -14.92 -6.19
N LEU A 178 5.39 -13.80 -6.90
CA LEU A 178 4.77 -12.60 -6.33
C LEU A 178 3.33 -12.84 -5.89
N ARG A 179 2.56 -13.63 -6.67
CA ARG A 179 1.19 -14.03 -6.32
C ARG A 179 1.16 -14.92 -5.07
N MET A 180 2.08 -15.87 -4.96
CA MET A 180 2.19 -16.70 -3.76
C MET A 180 2.52 -15.86 -2.53
N LEU A 181 3.45 -14.92 -2.66
CA LEU A 181 3.81 -14.01 -1.57
C LEU A 181 2.63 -13.10 -1.18
N LEU A 182 1.88 -12.59 -2.16
CA LEU A 182 0.65 -11.83 -1.93
C LEU A 182 -0.35 -12.62 -1.09
N ILE A 183 -0.61 -13.88 -1.44
CA ILE A 183 -1.52 -14.78 -0.70
C ILE A 183 -1.03 -14.98 0.74
N GLU A 184 0.27 -15.18 0.95
CA GLU A 184 0.84 -15.34 2.29
C GLU A 184 0.67 -14.10 3.16
N ILE A 185 0.90 -12.91 2.59
CA ILE A 185 0.73 -11.63 3.29
C ILE A 185 -0.74 -11.40 3.61
N GLU A 186 -1.64 -11.62 2.66
CA GLU A 186 -3.08 -11.49 2.87
C GLU A 186 -3.59 -12.40 3.99
N ARG A 187 -3.14 -13.66 4.00
CA ARG A 187 -3.50 -14.62 5.03
C ARG A 187 -2.91 -14.23 6.38
N PHE A 188 -1.65 -13.78 6.42
CA PHE A 188 -1.02 -13.36 7.66
C PHE A 188 -1.69 -12.12 8.24
N LEU A 189 -1.94 -11.12 7.39
CA LEU A 189 -2.65 -9.89 7.70
C LEU A 189 -4.18 -10.07 7.64
N GLU A 190 -4.75 -11.27 7.66
CA GLU A 190 -6.19 -11.52 7.78
C GLU A 190 -7.10 -10.45 7.13
N ILE A 191 -6.79 -10.05 5.88
CA ILE A 191 -7.33 -8.81 5.29
C ILE A 191 -8.85 -8.97 5.09
N PRO A 192 -9.69 -8.11 5.69
CA PRO A 192 -11.14 -8.28 5.61
C PRO A 192 -11.70 -8.10 4.18
N PRO A 193 -12.76 -8.84 3.79
CA PRO A 193 -13.40 -8.70 2.48
C PRO A 193 -13.82 -7.26 2.14
N LYS A 194 -14.45 -6.56 3.10
CA LYS A 194 -14.84 -5.16 2.95
C LYS A 194 -13.66 -4.23 2.61
N ARG A 195 -12.47 -4.53 3.12
CA ARG A 195 -11.27 -3.77 2.78
C ARG A 195 -10.89 -4.02 1.33
N LYS A 196 -10.87 -5.28 0.89
CA LYS A 196 -10.60 -5.64 -0.52
C LYS A 196 -11.59 -4.99 -1.49
N GLU A 197 -12.84 -4.81 -1.09
CA GLU A 197 -13.85 -4.06 -1.86
C GLU A 197 -13.49 -2.58 -2.01
N VAL A 198 -13.09 -1.92 -0.91
CA VAL A 198 -12.63 -0.52 -0.92
C VAL A 198 -11.40 -0.35 -1.84
N GLU A 199 -10.48 -1.30 -1.79
CA GLU A 199 -9.26 -1.30 -2.61
C GLU A 199 -9.59 -1.47 -4.09
N THR A 200 -10.48 -2.40 -4.41
CA THR A 200 -10.96 -2.64 -5.79
C THR A 200 -11.68 -1.41 -6.34
N ARG A 201 -12.51 -0.76 -5.52
CA ARG A 201 -13.19 0.50 -5.87
C ARG A 201 -12.18 1.61 -6.15
N LEU A 202 -11.19 1.80 -5.26
CA LEU A 202 -10.15 2.80 -5.44
C LEU A 202 -9.40 2.56 -6.75
N THR A 203 -8.94 1.33 -6.99
CA THR A 203 -8.26 0.92 -8.22
C THR A 203 -9.07 1.29 -9.46
N ARG A 204 -10.35 0.94 -9.50
CA ARG A 204 -11.26 1.30 -10.61
C ARG A 204 -11.34 2.80 -10.85
N THR A 205 -11.51 3.58 -9.79
CA THR A 205 -11.66 5.04 -9.93
C THR A 205 -10.37 5.74 -10.34
N VAL A 206 -9.22 5.25 -9.89
CA VAL A 206 -7.91 5.80 -10.24
C VAL A 206 -7.52 5.45 -11.68
N LEU A 207 -7.82 4.23 -12.14
CA LEU A 207 -7.63 3.84 -13.54
C LEU A 207 -8.51 4.63 -14.52
N ALA A 208 -9.59 5.24 -14.04
CA ALA A 208 -10.46 6.10 -14.86
C ALA A 208 -9.92 7.54 -15.03
N LEU A 209 -8.79 7.88 -14.39
CA LEU A 209 -8.18 9.20 -14.54
C LEU A 209 -7.44 9.32 -15.88
N GLY A 210 -7.75 10.38 -16.62
CA GLY A 210 -7.05 10.74 -17.85
C GLY A 210 -5.91 11.73 -17.58
N ASP A 211 -4.85 11.64 -18.36
CA ASP A 211 -3.81 12.65 -18.43
C ASP A 211 -4.37 13.96 -19.01
N VAL A 212 -3.85 15.09 -18.53
CA VAL A 212 -4.17 16.41 -19.07
C VAL A 212 -2.87 17.00 -19.59
N GLU A 213 -2.79 17.17 -20.91
CA GLU A 213 -1.73 17.92 -21.56
C GLU A 213 -1.67 19.33 -20.95
N ALA A 214 -0.48 19.76 -20.55
CA ALA A 214 -0.26 21.09 -20.01
C ALA A 214 -0.48 22.14 -21.12
N THR A 215 -1.72 22.55 -21.33
CA THR A 215 -2.03 23.64 -22.26
C THR A 215 -1.83 24.98 -21.54
N PRO A 216 -0.94 25.86 -22.01
CA PRO A 216 -0.75 27.16 -21.40
C PRO A 216 -2.03 27.99 -21.55
N GLY A 217 -2.76 28.19 -20.45
CA GLY A 217 -3.80 29.22 -20.35
C GLY A 217 -5.26 28.76 -20.33
N LYS A 218 -5.57 27.45 -20.17
CA LYS A 218 -6.96 26.99 -20.00
C LYS A 218 -7.16 26.17 -18.72
N ALA A 219 -7.80 26.83 -17.74
CA ALA A 219 -8.35 26.32 -16.48
C ALA A 219 -7.30 25.84 -15.44
N ASP A 220 -6.66 26.80 -14.79
CA ASP A 220 -5.52 26.54 -13.91
C ASP A 220 -5.86 26.25 -12.43
N GLN A 221 -7.12 26.42 -11.97
CA GLN A 221 -7.47 26.35 -10.53
C GLN A 221 -8.12 25.02 -10.13
N CYS A 222 -7.47 24.26 -9.25
CA CYS A 222 -8.05 23.05 -8.67
C CYS A 222 -9.07 23.38 -7.57
N CYS A 223 -10.36 23.05 -7.74
CA CYS A 223 -11.38 23.43 -6.75
C CYS A 223 -11.26 22.70 -5.39
N ILE A 224 -10.45 21.64 -5.30
CA ILE A 224 -10.23 20.90 -4.05
C ILE A 224 -9.30 21.67 -3.10
N CYS A 225 -8.24 22.28 -3.65
CA CYS A 225 -7.24 23.02 -2.87
C CYS A 225 -7.26 24.54 -3.15
N LEU A 226 -8.17 24.98 -4.02
CA LEU A 226 -8.35 26.36 -4.47
C LEU A 226 -7.07 27.02 -5.02
N SER A 227 -6.07 26.22 -5.39
CA SER A 227 -4.75 26.68 -5.84
C SER A 227 -4.55 26.46 -7.33
N ASN A 228 -3.76 27.36 -7.94
CA ASN A 228 -3.41 27.33 -9.35
C ASN A 228 -2.23 26.37 -9.64
N SER A 229 -2.18 25.80 -10.83
CA SER A 229 -1.08 24.92 -11.28
C SER A 229 0.30 25.62 -11.32
N LYS A 230 0.33 26.96 -11.49
CA LYS A 230 1.53 27.76 -11.77
C LYS A 230 2.08 28.62 -10.62
N ARG A 231 1.80 28.33 -9.34
CA ARG A 231 2.44 29.12 -8.26
C ARG A 231 3.94 28.78 -8.21
N SER A 232 4.74 29.63 -8.85
CA SER A 232 6.20 29.67 -8.85
C SER A 232 6.77 29.45 -7.45
N GLY A 233 7.19 28.21 -7.16
CA GLY A 233 7.75 27.79 -5.87
C GLY A 233 7.28 26.42 -5.39
N ASP A 234 6.12 25.95 -5.84
CA ASP A 234 5.62 24.60 -5.58
C ASP A 234 5.66 23.86 -6.93
N GLY A 235 6.50 22.82 -7.06
CA GLY A 235 6.83 22.17 -8.34
C GLY A 235 5.60 21.80 -9.19
N ASP A 236 5.79 21.68 -10.51
CA ASP A 236 4.74 21.48 -11.51
C ASP A 236 3.75 20.36 -11.11
N LYS A 237 2.57 20.75 -10.60
CA LYS A 237 1.59 19.80 -10.06
C LYS A 237 0.83 19.16 -11.21
N ARG A 238 1.06 17.85 -11.43
CA ARG A 238 0.38 17.09 -12.47
C ARG A 238 -1.13 17.22 -12.35
N MET A 239 -1.76 17.43 -13.49
CA MET A 239 -3.21 17.52 -13.63
C MET A 239 -3.78 16.18 -14.10
N ALA A 240 -4.97 15.86 -13.62
CA ALA A 240 -5.71 14.67 -14.02
C ALA A 240 -7.17 15.04 -14.29
N SER A 241 -7.75 14.45 -15.33
CA SER A 241 -9.16 14.61 -15.69
C SER A 241 -9.97 13.39 -15.26
N LEU A 242 -11.19 13.64 -14.81
CA LEU A 242 -12.19 12.58 -14.64
C LEU A 242 -12.92 12.31 -15.97
N PRO A 243 -13.61 11.17 -16.14
CA PRO A 243 -14.43 10.88 -17.33
C PRO A 243 -15.54 11.92 -17.60
N CYS A 244 -15.91 12.70 -16.60
CA CYS A 244 -16.85 13.82 -16.72
C CYS A 244 -16.20 15.14 -17.20
N ALA A 245 -14.95 15.09 -17.65
CA ALA A 245 -14.10 16.19 -18.14
C ALA A 245 -13.67 17.25 -17.10
N HIS A 246 -14.02 17.10 -15.82
CA HIS A 246 -13.50 17.98 -14.77
C HIS A 246 -12.05 17.64 -14.44
N VAL A 247 -11.22 18.68 -14.26
CA VAL A 247 -9.77 18.59 -14.04
C VAL A 247 -9.40 19.01 -12.62
N PHE A 248 -8.42 18.32 -12.03
CA PHE A 248 -7.91 18.58 -10.68
C PHE A 248 -6.40 18.29 -10.64
N HIS A 249 -5.69 18.77 -9.62
CA HIS A 249 -4.38 18.20 -9.31
C HIS A 249 -4.54 16.71 -9.00
N GLU A 250 -3.65 15.90 -9.55
CA GLU A 250 -3.66 14.45 -9.39
C GLU A 250 -3.68 14.05 -7.91
N ASP A 251 -2.85 14.67 -7.08
CA ASP A 251 -2.82 14.45 -5.64
C ASP A 251 -4.17 14.74 -4.97
N CYS A 252 -4.78 15.86 -5.34
CA CYS A 252 -6.05 16.28 -4.77
C CYS A 252 -7.17 15.30 -5.13
N ILE A 253 -7.27 14.89 -6.40
CA ILE A 253 -8.31 13.96 -6.82
C ILE A 253 -8.06 12.54 -6.29
N ILE A 254 -6.81 12.06 -6.24
CA ILE A 254 -6.50 10.76 -5.61
C ILE A 254 -6.93 10.76 -4.15
N HIS A 255 -6.60 11.82 -3.39
CA HIS A 255 -6.99 11.92 -1.99
C HIS A 255 -8.53 11.97 -1.81
N TRP A 256 -9.25 12.65 -2.71
CA TRP A 256 -10.71 12.63 -2.73
C TRP A 256 -11.25 11.22 -2.99
N LEU A 257 -10.65 10.49 -3.94
CA LEU A 257 -11.05 9.13 -4.32
C LEU A 257 -10.83 8.08 -3.22
N LEU A 258 -9.99 8.35 -2.22
CA LEU A 258 -9.90 7.54 -1.01
C LEU A 258 -11.22 7.52 -0.22
N CYS A 259 -11.98 8.63 -0.27
CA CYS A 259 -13.18 8.84 0.54
C CYS A 259 -14.49 8.66 -0.25
N SER A 260 -14.45 8.93 -1.56
CA SER A 260 -15.64 9.04 -2.42
C SER A 260 -15.34 8.46 -3.80
N SER A 261 -16.35 7.98 -4.50
CA SER A 261 -16.23 7.54 -5.90
C SER A 261 -16.96 8.49 -6.86
N THR A 262 -17.10 9.77 -6.50
CA THR A 262 -17.82 10.77 -7.31
C THR A 262 -16.95 11.98 -7.61
N CYS A 263 -17.26 12.70 -8.69
CA CYS A 263 -16.64 13.96 -9.03
C CYS A 263 -16.95 15.04 -7.95
N PRO A 264 -15.94 15.77 -7.43
CA PRO A 264 -16.17 16.88 -6.48
C PRO A 264 -17.06 18.00 -7.04
N MET A 265 -17.05 18.21 -8.36
CA MET A 265 -17.77 19.29 -9.04
C MET A 265 -19.21 18.90 -9.37
N CYS A 266 -19.39 17.79 -10.11
CA CYS A 266 -20.71 17.41 -10.65
C CYS A 266 -21.33 16.18 -9.99
N ARG A 267 -20.68 15.58 -8.98
CA ARG A 267 -21.14 14.40 -8.23
C ARG A 267 -21.40 13.14 -9.05
N ARG A 268 -21.12 13.13 -10.35
CA ARG A 268 -21.18 11.93 -11.20
C ARG A 268 -20.21 10.86 -10.69
N ALA A 269 -20.65 9.60 -10.68
CA ALA A 269 -19.84 8.46 -10.28
C ALA A 269 -18.65 8.26 -11.25
N VAL A 270 -17.48 8.01 -10.69
CA VAL A 270 -16.24 7.78 -11.43
C VAL A 270 -16.20 6.31 -11.84
N GLY A 271 -16.11 6.05 -13.15
CA GLY A 271 -16.09 4.68 -13.69
C GLY A 271 -17.46 4.11 -14.09
N HIS A 272 -18.53 4.91 -14.06
CA HIS A 272 -19.74 4.62 -14.85
C HIS A 272 -19.53 5.24 -16.23
N VAL A 273 -19.46 4.41 -17.27
CA VAL A 273 -19.54 4.92 -18.65
C VAL A 273 -20.94 5.51 -18.78
N ALA A 274 -21.02 6.80 -19.07
CA ALA A 274 -22.30 7.39 -19.45
C ALA A 274 -22.70 6.74 -20.78
N ASN A 275 -23.81 6.01 -20.81
CA ASN A 275 -24.49 5.71 -22.07
C ASN A 275 -24.75 7.07 -22.74
N ARG A 276 -24.01 7.34 -23.81
CA ARG A 276 -24.40 8.32 -24.81
C ARG A 276 -25.11 7.57 -25.92
#